data_AF-A0A9X7CAK9-F1
#
_entry.id   AF-A0A9X7CAK9-F1
#
_cell.length_a   1.000
_cell.length_b   1.000
_cell.length_c   1.000
_cell.angle_alpha   90.00
_cell.angle_beta   90.00
_cell.angle_gamma   90.00
#
_symmetry.space_group_name_H-M   'P 1'
#
loop_
_entity.id
_entity.type
_entity.pdbx_description
1 polymer ?
#
loop_
_entity_poly.entity_id
_entity_poly.type
_entity_poly.pdbx_seq_one_letter_code
_entity_poly.pdbx_strand_id
1 'polypeptide(L)'
;MTPENKVFADASTKGVIFKATFGNIYDKFLQEPFSNWLSSWDAQYGYNADLENIGYKAPEFKQGQFAITVFNFYKNQDFCKRVKLLNPDGTTEIRTINHGEQLIIKQPGTLVKLNYDPSAYHTDQYADGTQGNYIYVTQSMIDQGNLGISIANWQTFYLEKANTPSINLSLILKFYPRENPGNFSFDAEALYNRLDPVRKAMATVTSNPIDRSNFINKSNSELTFGQLLEKAETLEKTIAINH
;
A
#
# COMPACT_ATOMS: atom_id res chain seq x y z
N MET A 1 5.43 43.19 -14.42
CA MET A 1 5.39 42.67 -13.05
C MET A 1 4.05 41.98 -12.86
N THR A 2 4.03 40.67 -12.99
CA THR A 2 2.88 39.81 -12.71
C THR A 2 2.96 39.34 -11.25
N PRO A 3 1.85 39.29 -10.51
CA PRO A 3 1.88 38.96 -9.10
C PRO A 3 2.18 37.47 -8.89
N GLU A 4 3.02 37.21 -7.88
CA GLU A 4 3.31 35.89 -7.33
C GLU A 4 2.02 35.17 -6.94
N ASN A 5 1.81 33.99 -7.53
CA ASN A 5 0.73 33.10 -7.12
C ASN A 5 1.16 32.42 -5.82
N LYS A 6 0.87 33.06 -4.68
CA LYS A 6 0.90 32.42 -3.36
C LYS A 6 -0.17 31.35 -3.34
N VAL A 7 0.25 30.09 -3.40
CA VAL A 7 -0.62 28.94 -3.19
C VAL A 7 -1.10 29.01 -1.74
N PHE A 8 -2.37 29.37 -1.56
CA PHE A 8 -3.09 29.17 -0.31
C PHE A 8 -3.17 27.66 -0.05
N ALA A 9 -2.62 27.22 1.07
CA ALA A 9 -2.88 25.89 1.60
C ALA A 9 -4.37 25.81 1.98
N ASP A 10 -5.15 25.12 1.17
CA ASP A 10 -6.52 24.76 1.51
C ASP A 10 -6.46 23.71 2.62
N ALA A 11 -6.83 24.12 3.83
CA ALA A 11 -6.82 23.29 5.04
C ALA A 11 -7.96 22.25 5.08
N SER A 12 -8.61 21.95 3.95
CA SER A 12 -9.80 21.08 3.90
C SER A 12 -9.68 19.81 3.04
N THR A 13 -8.51 19.46 2.49
CA THR A 13 -8.42 18.31 1.58
C THR A 13 -8.39 16.97 2.32
N LYS A 14 -9.58 16.38 2.49
CA LYS A 14 -9.79 14.98 2.87
C LYS A 14 -9.35 14.08 1.73
N GLY A 15 -8.38 13.19 2.01
CA GLY A 15 -7.82 12.25 1.04
C GLY A 15 -7.13 12.89 -0.17
N VAL A 16 -5.80 12.96 -0.16
CA VAL A 16 -5.04 13.43 -1.34
C VAL A 16 -4.45 12.21 -2.04
N ILE A 17 -4.78 12.00 -3.31
CA ILE A 17 -4.02 11.07 -4.14
C ILE A 17 -2.70 11.74 -4.45
N PHE A 18 -1.63 11.25 -3.84
CA PHE A 18 -0.30 11.58 -4.31
C PHE A 18 0.02 10.59 -5.41
N LYS A 19 0.29 11.12 -6.61
CA LYS A 19 1.19 10.43 -7.52
C LYS A 19 2.56 10.42 -6.85
N ALA A 20 2.76 9.48 -5.92
CA ALA A 20 4.08 8.92 -5.76
C ALA A 20 4.33 8.17 -7.07
N THR A 21 4.57 8.88 -8.18
CA THR A 21 5.35 8.26 -9.24
C THR A 21 6.61 7.87 -8.50
N PHE A 22 6.76 6.58 -8.22
CA PHE A 22 8.01 5.97 -7.78
C PHE A 22 9.19 6.41 -8.69
N GLY A 23 8.85 7.04 -9.81
CA GLY A 23 9.58 8.02 -10.61
C GLY A 23 9.46 7.57 -12.06
N ASN A 24 9.87 8.41 -13.02
CA ASN A 24 10.19 7.92 -14.38
C ASN A 24 11.14 6.71 -14.37
N ILE A 25 11.86 6.59 -13.26
CA ILE A 25 12.84 5.57 -12.91
C ILE A 25 12.17 4.23 -12.55
N TYR A 26 11.12 4.25 -11.73
CA TYR A 26 10.33 3.05 -11.46
C TYR A 26 9.57 2.64 -12.73
N ASP A 27 9.07 3.59 -13.53
CA ASP A 27 8.42 3.28 -14.80
C ASP A 27 9.37 2.55 -15.78
N LYS A 28 10.66 2.90 -15.80
CA LYS A 28 11.69 2.14 -16.55
C LYS A 28 11.90 0.73 -16.02
N PHE A 29 11.84 0.54 -14.70
CA PHE A 29 11.88 -0.80 -14.09
C PHE A 29 10.64 -1.64 -14.44
N LEU A 30 9.46 -1.02 -14.56
CA LEU A 30 8.23 -1.68 -15.02
C LEU A 30 8.33 -2.17 -16.47
N GLN A 31 9.21 -1.59 -17.29
CA GLN A 31 9.43 -1.99 -18.68
C GLN A 31 10.33 -3.23 -18.83
N GLU A 32 11.06 -3.65 -17.79
CA GLU A 32 11.83 -4.89 -17.86
C GLU A 32 10.91 -6.11 -17.66
N PRO A 33 10.84 -7.07 -18.58
CA PRO A 33 9.99 -8.24 -18.43
C PRO A 33 10.43 -9.07 -17.21
N PHE A 34 9.57 -9.10 -16.18
CA PHE A 34 9.76 -9.85 -14.92
C PHE A 34 9.25 -11.29 -14.96
N SER A 35 8.68 -11.72 -16.08
CA SER A 35 7.75 -12.85 -16.17
C SER A 35 8.30 -14.22 -15.76
N ASN A 36 9.61 -14.39 -15.57
CA ASN A 36 10.23 -15.74 -15.53
C ASN A 36 11.07 -16.04 -14.28
N TRP A 37 11.07 -15.22 -13.22
CA TRP A 37 12.04 -15.42 -12.12
C TRP A 37 11.42 -15.81 -10.76
N LEU A 38 10.33 -15.17 -10.35
CA LEU A 38 9.52 -15.68 -9.24
C LEU A 38 8.36 -16.46 -9.80
N SER A 39 8.09 -17.60 -9.18
CA SER A 39 6.83 -18.26 -9.45
C SER A 39 5.70 -17.29 -9.11
N SER A 40 4.66 -17.21 -9.93
CA SER A 40 3.43 -16.50 -9.55
C SER A 40 2.90 -17.02 -8.21
N TRP A 41 3.26 -18.25 -7.85
CA TRP A 41 2.99 -18.88 -6.55
C TRP A 41 3.60 -18.09 -5.38
N ASP A 42 4.88 -17.72 -5.41
CA ASP A 42 5.49 -16.95 -4.31
C ASP A 42 4.86 -15.56 -4.15
N ALA A 43 4.54 -14.89 -5.25
CA ALA A 43 3.88 -13.59 -5.20
C ALA A 43 2.39 -13.66 -4.80
N GLN A 44 1.73 -14.77 -5.13
CA GLN A 44 0.31 -14.99 -4.84
C GLN A 44 0.09 -15.45 -3.39
N TYR A 45 0.99 -16.27 -2.83
CA TYR A 45 0.79 -16.90 -1.52
C TYR A 45 1.83 -16.50 -0.47
N GLY A 46 2.94 -15.89 -0.87
CA GLY A 46 3.94 -15.40 0.07
C GLY A 46 3.45 -14.15 0.80
N TYR A 47 3.85 -14.03 2.07
CA TYR A 47 3.52 -12.89 2.93
C TYR A 47 4.74 -12.49 3.76
N ASN A 48 5.79 -12.02 3.08
CA ASN A 48 7.07 -11.68 3.70
C ASN A 48 7.68 -10.41 3.09
N ALA A 49 8.67 -9.86 3.78
CA ALA A 49 9.28 -8.58 3.45
C ALA A 49 10.04 -8.59 2.10
N ASP A 50 10.58 -9.76 1.71
CA ASP A 50 11.31 -9.93 0.44
C ASP A 50 10.43 -9.76 -0.81
N LEU A 51 9.10 -9.74 -0.64
CA LEU A 51 8.17 -9.43 -1.72
C LEU A 51 8.01 -7.92 -1.99
N GLU A 52 8.63 -7.04 -1.19
CA GLU A 52 8.59 -5.61 -1.47
C GLU A 52 9.30 -5.29 -2.80
N ASN A 53 8.67 -4.44 -3.63
CA ASN A 53 9.04 -4.10 -5.01
C ASN A 53 8.86 -5.25 -6.03
N ILE A 54 8.44 -6.42 -5.57
CA ILE A 54 8.23 -7.63 -6.37
C ILE A 54 6.74 -7.97 -6.48
N GLY A 55 6.11 -8.31 -5.35
CA GLY A 55 4.70 -8.71 -5.24
C GLY A 55 3.80 -7.60 -4.69
N TYR A 56 4.39 -6.65 -3.96
CA TYR A 56 3.71 -5.46 -3.46
C TYR A 56 4.66 -4.27 -3.43
N LYS A 57 4.15 -3.10 -3.08
CA LYS A 57 4.98 -1.92 -2.84
C LYS A 57 4.56 -1.19 -1.59
N ALA A 58 5.47 -1.07 -0.63
CA ALA A 58 5.19 -0.32 0.58
C ALA A 58 4.92 1.16 0.27
N PRO A 59 3.96 1.78 0.97
CA PRO A 59 3.74 3.22 0.88
C PRO A 59 4.89 3.99 1.51
N GLU A 60 4.92 5.30 1.28
CA GLU A 60 5.79 6.19 2.03
C GLU A 60 5.31 6.33 3.48
N PHE A 61 6.05 5.75 4.42
CA PHE A 61 5.82 5.87 5.86
C PHE A 61 6.30 7.22 6.39
N LYS A 62 5.33 8.07 6.77
CA LYS A 62 5.59 9.44 7.22
C LYS A 62 4.59 9.86 8.28
N GLN A 63 5.09 10.50 9.34
CA GLN A 63 4.25 11.08 10.39
C GLN A 63 3.28 12.13 9.82
N GLY A 64 2.06 12.16 10.35
CA GLY A 64 0.97 13.01 9.87
C GLY A 64 0.19 12.43 8.69
N GLN A 65 0.42 11.17 8.32
CA GLN A 65 -0.35 10.50 7.26
C GLN A 65 -0.43 8.98 7.43
N PHE A 66 -1.54 8.42 6.96
CA PHE A 66 -1.72 7.01 6.65
C PHE A 66 -1.81 6.83 5.15
N ALA A 67 -1.25 5.75 4.61
CA ALA A 67 -1.08 5.59 3.17
C ALA A 67 -1.46 4.19 2.66
N ILE A 68 -2.08 4.16 1.48
CA ILE A 68 -2.50 2.95 0.78
C ILE A 68 -1.93 2.97 -0.64
N THR A 69 -1.13 1.98 -1.02
CA THR A 69 -0.58 1.82 -2.37
C THR A 69 -1.34 0.77 -3.18
N VAL A 70 -1.27 0.89 -4.51
CA VAL A 70 -1.70 -0.16 -5.43
C VAL A 70 -0.52 -0.64 -6.27
N PHE A 71 -0.37 -1.95 -6.32
CA PHE A 71 0.71 -2.60 -7.04
C PHE A 71 0.20 -3.77 -7.88
N ASN A 72 0.79 -3.92 -9.05
CA ASN A 72 0.48 -4.98 -9.99
C ASN A 72 1.76 -5.77 -10.20
N PHE A 73 1.74 -7.06 -9.91
CA PHE A 73 2.85 -7.99 -10.11
C PHE A 73 3.29 -8.02 -11.57
N TYR A 74 2.33 -8.06 -12.51
CA TYR A 74 2.58 -8.03 -13.95
C TYR A 74 2.91 -6.63 -14.49
N LYS A 75 3.01 -5.62 -13.62
CA LYS A 75 3.32 -4.23 -13.98
C LYS A 75 2.37 -3.61 -15.01
N ASN A 76 1.13 -4.11 -15.08
CA ASN A 76 0.10 -3.55 -15.93
C ASN A 76 -0.22 -2.11 -15.49
N GLN A 77 0.04 -1.14 -16.37
CA GLN A 77 -0.17 0.29 -16.10
C GLN A 77 -1.66 0.65 -15.94
N ASP A 78 -2.54 -0.12 -16.59
CA ASP A 78 -3.99 0.07 -16.51
C ASP A 78 -4.59 -0.58 -15.26
N PHE A 79 -3.78 -1.30 -14.47
CA PHE A 79 -4.26 -1.88 -13.23
C PHE A 79 -4.53 -0.77 -12.21
N CYS A 80 -5.73 -0.78 -11.64
CA CYS A 80 -6.11 0.13 -10.59
C CYS A 80 -6.98 -0.59 -9.56
N LYS A 81 -7.11 0.02 -8.37
CA LYS A 81 -8.07 -0.39 -7.35
C LYS A 81 -8.86 0.80 -6.88
N ARG A 82 -10.13 0.59 -6.60
CA ARG A 82 -11.01 1.59 -6.02
C ARG A 82 -11.12 1.37 -4.52
N VAL A 83 -11.13 2.47 -3.77
CA VAL A 83 -11.41 2.47 -2.33
C VAL A 83 -12.52 3.47 -2.06
N LYS A 84 -13.42 3.13 -1.13
CA LYS A 84 -14.46 4.05 -0.65
C LYS A 84 -14.04 4.58 0.72
N LEU A 85 -14.05 5.90 0.89
CA LEU A 85 -13.77 6.59 2.13
C LEU A 85 -15.10 7.07 2.72
N LEU A 86 -15.33 6.81 3.99
CA LEU A 86 -16.42 7.37 4.77
C LEU A 86 -15.78 8.22 5.87
N ASN A 87 -15.91 9.53 5.74
CA ASN A 87 -15.29 10.48 6.65
C ASN A 87 -16.15 10.66 7.92
N PRO A 88 -15.55 11.11 9.04
CA PRO A 88 -16.27 11.35 10.29
C PRO A 88 -17.48 12.30 10.21
N ASP A 89 -17.50 13.21 9.24
CA ASP A 89 -18.61 14.13 9.01
C ASP A 89 -19.74 13.53 8.16
N GLY A 90 -19.66 12.24 7.85
CA GLY A 90 -20.65 11.52 7.05
C GLY A 90 -20.46 11.66 5.54
N THR A 91 -19.47 12.44 5.08
CA THR A 91 -19.18 12.53 3.63
C THR A 91 -18.53 11.25 3.12
N THR A 92 -18.84 10.88 1.87
CA THR A 92 -18.23 9.71 1.23
C THR A 92 -17.53 10.07 -0.06
N GLU A 93 -16.39 9.45 -0.29
CA GLU A 93 -15.59 9.63 -1.49
C GLU A 93 -15.21 8.27 -2.07
N ILE A 94 -15.17 8.17 -3.39
CA ILE A 94 -14.59 7.00 -4.06
C ILE A 94 -13.31 7.45 -4.74
N ARG A 95 -12.20 6.79 -4.42
CA ARG A 95 -10.88 7.09 -4.99
C ARG A 95 -10.39 5.89 -5.78
N THR A 96 -9.92 6.15 -7.00
CA THR A 96 -9.20 5.18 -7.81
C THR A 96 -7.71 5.39 -7.60
N ILE A 97 -6.98 4.33 -7.26
CA ILE A 97 -5.54 4.34 -7.08
C ILE A 97 -4.96 3.44 -8.19
N ASN A 98 -4.15 4.01 -9.08
CA ASN A 98 -3.54 3.25 -10.16
C ASN A 98 -2.31 2.48 -9.67
N HIS A 99 -1.86 1.52 -10.47
CA HIS A 99 -0.58 0.88 -10.30
C HIS A 99 0.51 1.95 -10.12
N GLY A 100 1.29 1.83 -9.05
CA GLY A 100 2.35 2.79 -8.81
C GLY A 100 1.92 3.97 -7.94
N GLU A 101 0.63 4.18 -7.67
CA GLU A 101 0.16 5.34 -6.91
C GLU A 101 -0.09 5.02 -5.43
N GLN A 102 -0.19 6.07 -4.61
CA GLN A 102 -0.62 5.97 -3.22
C GLN A 102 -1.70 6.99 -2.86
N LEU A 103 -2.70 6.54 -2.12
CA LEU A 103 -3.68 7.41 -1.47
C LEU A 103 -3.17 7.80 -0.08
N ILE A 104 -3.16 9.11 0.20
CA ILE A 104 -2.81 9.65 1.50
C ILE A 104 -4.08 10.07 2.25
N ILE A 105 -4.25 9.53 3.45
CA ILE A 105 -5.33 9.85 4.37
C ILE A 105 -4.71 10.54 5.58
N LYS A 106 -5.15 11.76 5.86
CA LYS A 106 -4.70 12.56 7.01
C LYS A 106 -5.77 12.75 8.07
N GLN A 107 -7.02 12.42 7.73
CA GLN A 107 -8.14 12.59 8.64
C GLN A 107 -8.30 11.33 9.50
N PRO A 108 -8.13 11.42 10.82
CA PRO A 108 -8.47 10.34 11.73
C PRO A 108 -9.99 10.11 11.72
N GLY A 109 -10.39 8.88 11.99
CA GLY A 109 -11.77 8.46 12.01
C GLY A 109 -12.38 8.14 10.64
N THR A 110 -11.61 8.29 9.56
CA THR A 110 -12.04 7.83 8.22
C THR A 110 -12.11 6.31 8.19
N LEU A 111 -13.26 5.78 7.78
CA LEU A 111 -13.44 4.37 7.49
C LEU A 111 -13.17 4.13 6.00
N VAL A 112 -12.29 3.18 5.70
CA VAL A 112 -11.85 2.85 4.34
C VAL A 112 -12.37 1.48 3.97
N LYS A 113 -13.20 1.38 2.92
CA LYS A 113 -13.49 0.12 2.24
C LYS A 113 -12.47 -0.11 1.14
N LEU A 114 -11.60 -1.09 1.35
CA LEU A 114 -10.62 -1.58 0.38
C LEU A 114 -11.33 -2.38 -0.73
N ASN A 115 -10.72 -2.43 -1.92
CA ASN A 115 -11.22 -3.19 -3.08
C ASN A 115 -12.71 -2.95 -3.37
N TYR A 116 -13.15 -1.69 -3.34
CA TYR A 116 -14.54 -1.32 -3.55
C TYR A 116 -14.97 -1.55 -5.01
N ASP A 117 -15.99 -2.38 -5.20
CA ASP A 117 -16.68 -2.54 -6.48
C ASP A 117 -18.15 -2.14 -6.31
N PRO A 118 -18.63 -1.07 -6.97
CA PRO A 118 -20.03 -0.65 -6.89
C PRO A 118 -21.00 -1.63 -7.57
N SER A 119 -20.52 -2.52 -8.44
CA SER A 119 -21.32 -3.54 -9.11
C SER A 119 -21.42 -4.85 -8.32
N ALA A 120 -20.52 -5.06 -7.35
CA ALA A 120 -20.56 -6.19 -6.44
C ALA A 120 -21.65 -5.97 -5.38
N TYR A 121 -22.87 -6.42 -5.68
CA TYR A 121 -23.92 -6.59 -4.67
C TYR A 121 -23.50 -7.66 -3.67
N HIS A 122 -22.99 -7.24 -2.51
CA HIS A 122 -22.91 -8.05 -1.28
C HIS A 122 -22.09 -9.35 -1.32
N THR A 123 -20.96 -9.39 -2.02
CA THR A 123 -19.95 -10.45 -1.80
C THR A 123 -18.66 -9.85 -1.26
N ASP A 124 -18.70 -9.35 -0.02
CA ASP A 124 -17.50 -8.96 0.75
C ASP A 124 -16.73 -10.20 1.28
N GLN A 125 -16.70 -11.29 0.49
CA GLN A 125 -15.94 -12.51 0.73
C GLN A 125 -14.91 -12.66 -0.38
N TYR A 126 -13.63 -12.73 -0.02
CA TYR A 126 -12.61 -13.30 -0.90
C TYR A 126 -12.84 -14.82 -1.02
N ALA A 127 -12.22 -15.43 -2.04
CA ALA A 127 -12.24 -16.89 -2.24
C ALA A 127 -11.66 -17.69 -1.06
N ASP A 128 -10.99 -17.03 -0.10
CA ASP A 128 -10.46 -17.63 1.13
C ASP A 128 -11.42 -17.50 2.35
N GLY A 129 -12.61 -16.92 2.16
CA GLY A 129 -13.62 -16.78 3.22
C GLY A 129 -13.39 -15.60 4.18
N THR A 130 -12.39 -14.75 3.97
CA THR A 130 -12.17 -13.59 4.85
C THR A 130 -13.21 -12.50 4.62
N GLN A 131 -14.04 -12.25 5.64
CA GLN A 131 -14.85 -11.03 5.78
C GLN A 131 -13.93 -9.91 6.30
N GLY A 132 -13.80 -8.80 5.58
CA GLY A 132 -13.20 -7.61 6.16
C GLY A 132 -12.41 -6.70 5.23
N ASN A 133 -13.13 -5.99 4.36
CA ASN A 133 -12.57 -4.94 3.52
C ASN A 133 -12.45 -3.58 4.22
N TYR A 134 -12.84 -3.46 5.49
CA TYR A 134 -12.84 -2.18 6.20
C TYR A 134 -11.61 -1.96 7.06
N ILE A 135 -11.07 -0.74 7.02
CA ILE A 135 -10.00 -0.23 7.87
C ILE A 135 -10.42 1.10 8.47
N TYR A 136 -10.30 1.24 9.79
CA TYR A 136 -10.53 2.49 10.48
C TYR A 136 -9.20 3.20 10.72
N VAL A 137 -9.06 4.36 10.11
CA VAL A 137 -7.85 5.18 10.24
C VAL A 137 -7.87 5.85 11.60
N THR A 138 -7.03 5.40 12.52
CA THR A 138 -6.94 5.96 13.87
C THR A 138 -6.01 7.17 13.92
N GLN A 139 -6.12 7.98 14.97
CA GLN A 139 -5.15 9.04 15.22
C GLN A 139 -3.72 8.48 15.36
N SER A 140 -3.56 7.33 16.02
CA SER A 140 -2.26 6.68 16.20
C SER A 140 -1.57 6.31 14.88
N MET A 141 -2.34 5.84 13.88
CA MET A 141 -1.80 5.58 12.53
C MET A 141 -1.25 6.85 11.88
N ILE A 142 -1.96 7.97 12.03
CA ILE A 142 -1.55 9.27 11.49
C ILE A 142 -0.30 9.78 12.23
N ASP A 143 -0.33 9.79 13.56
CA ASP A 143 0.74 10.38 14.38
C ASP A 143 2.06 9.63 14.24
N GLN A 144 2.01 8.30 14.27
CA GLN A 144 3.20 7.47 14.14
C GLN A 144 3.67 7.36 12.69
N GLY A 145 2.73 7.30 11.73
CA GLY A 145 3.05 7.20 10.31
C GLY A 145 3.86 5.96 9.93
N ASN A 146 3.78 4.90 10.74
CA ASN A 146 4.55 3.66 10.61
C ASN A 146 3.71 2.47 10.11
N LEU A 147 2.40 2.66 9.89
CA LEU A 147 1.50 1.65 9.35
C LEU A 147 1.03 2.05 7.96
N GLY A 148 0.84 1.07 7.10
CA GLY A 148 0.42 1.27 5.72
C GLY A 148 -0.21 0.02 5.10
N ILE A 149 -0.80 0.17 3.93
CA ILE A 149 -1.41 -0.94 3.19
C ILE A 149 -0.91 -0.92 1.74
N SER A 150 -0.64 -2.10 1.19
CA SER A 150 -0.45 -2.28 -0.26
C SER A 150 -1.48 -3.27 -0.80
N ILE A 151 -2.30 -2.83 -1.74
CA ILE A 151 -3.25 -3.69 -2.44
C ILE A 151 -2.59 -4.24 -3.71
N ALA A 152 -2.46 -5.56 -3.80
CA ALA A 152 -1.85 -6.25 -4.93
C ALA A 152 -2.87 -7.01 -5.80
N ASN A 153 -2.39 -7.80 -6.77
CA ASN A 153 -3.23 -8.63 -7.63
C ASN A 153 -4.14 -9.58 -6.85
N TRP A 154 -3.54 -10.33 -5.94
CA TRP A 154 -4.17 -11.48 -5.30
C TRP A 154 -4.48 -11.27 -3.83
N GLN A 155 -3.78 -10.35 -3.16
CA GLN A 155 -3.87 -10.17 -1.72
C GLN A 155 -3.60 -8.72 -1.30
N THR A 156 -3.97 -8.41 -0.07
CA THR A 156 -3.71 -7.13 0.58
C THR A 156 -2.62 -7.30 1.63
N PHE A 157 -1.58 -6.50 1.54
CA PHE A 157 -0.48 -6.47 2.51
C PHE A 157 -0.75 -5.38 3.54
N TYR A 158 -0.79 -5.78 4.81
CA TYR A 158 -0.81 -4.88 5.95
C TYR A 158 0.63 -4.72 6.41
N LEU A 159 1.11 -3.49 6.46
CA LEU A 159 2.54 -3.21 6.53
C LEU A 159 2.86 -2.37 7.76
N GLU A 160 3.91 -2.77 8.45
CA GLU A 160 4.61 -1.95 9.44
C GLU A 160 5.96 -1.50 8.85
N LYS A 161 6.33 -0.25 9.11
CA LYS A 161 7.64 0.29 8.72
C LYS A 161 8.75 -0.55 9.35
N ALA A 162 9.73 -0.98 8.56
CA ALA A 162 10.92 -1.62 9.07
C ALA A 162 11.75 -0.63 9.90
N ASN A 163 12.24 -1.06 11.06
CA ASN A 163 13.11 -0.25 11.92
C ASN A 163 14.41 0.13 11.20
N THR A 164 14.94 -0.82 10.42
CA THR A 164 16.12 -0.64 9.58
C THR A 164 15.78 -1.21 8.20
N PRO A 165 16.02 -0.46 7.11
CA PRO A 165 15.89 -1.02 5.77
C PRO A 165 16.83 -2.21 5.58
N SER A 166 16.38 -3.23 4.87
CA SER A 166 17.19 -4.42 4.56
C SER A 166 17.34 -4.61 3.06
N ILE A 167 18.29 -5.46 2.67
CA ILE A 167 18.57 -5.77 1.28
C ILE A 167 17.62 -6.88 0.82
N ASN A 168 16.88 -6.62 -0.26
CA ASN A 168 16.11 -7.62 -0.97
C ASN A 168 17.06 -8.47 -1.82
N LEU A 169 17.53 -9.59 -1.27
CA LEU A 169 18.48 -10.50 -1.93
C LEU A 169 17.95 -11.01 -3.27
N SER A 170 16.64 -11.27 -3.34
CA SER A 170 15.96 -11.68 -4.57
C SER A 170 16.18 -10.69 -5.71
N LEU A 171 16.08 -9.38 -5.44
CA LEU A 171 16.38 -8.35 -6.42
C LEU A 171 17.88 -8.16 -6.69
N ILE A 172 18.75 -8.36 -5.69
CA ILE A 172 20.20 -8.37 -5.92
C ILE A 172 20.59 -9.43 -6.95
N LEU A 173 20.12 -10.67 -6.77
CA LEU A 173 20.42 -11.78 -7.67
C LEU A 173 19.81 -11.56 -9.06
N LYS A 174 18.70 -10.80 -9.18
CA LYS A 174 18.20 -10.34 -10.48
C LYS A 174 19.20 -9.43 -11.19
N PHE A 175 19.77 -8.45 -10.49
CA PHE A 175 20.72 -7.51 -11.10
C PHE A 175 22.08 -8.15 -11.38
N TYR A 176 22.41 -9.23 -10.67
CA TYR A 176 23.65 -9.98 -10.82
C TYR A 176 23.38 -11.49 -10.99
N PRO A 177 22.77 -11.93 -12.11
CA PRO A 177 22.27 -13.31 -12.28
C PRO A 177 23.38 -14.38 -12.39
N ARG A 178 24.65 -13.96 -12.44
CA ARG A 178 25.81 -14.87 -12.47
C ARG A 178 26.42 -15.09 -11.08
N GLU A 179 25.98 -14.34 -10.07
CA GLU A 179 26.44 -14.50 -8.70
C GLU A 179 25.79 -15.73 -8.07
N ASN A 180 26.58 -16.55 -7.38
CA ASN A 180 26.10 -17.74 -6.70
C ASN A 180 26.01 -17.46 -5.19
N PRO A 181 24.80 -17.38 -4.60
CA PRO A 181 24.63 -17.12 -3.18
C PRO A 181 25.17 -18.26 -2.28
N GLY A 182 25.40 -19.45 -2.84
CA GLY A 182 26.04 -20.56 -2.13
C GLY A 182 27.57 -20.52 -2.13
N ASN A 183 28.20 -19.53 -2.79
CA ASN A 183 29.64 -19.34 -2.76
C ASN A 183 30.05 -18.67 -1.43
N PHE A 184 31.10 -19.16 -0.79
CA PHE A 184 31.64 -18.58 0.45
C PHE A 184 32.07 -17.11 0.31
N SER A 185 32.45 -16.68 -0.90
CA SER A 185 32.80 -15.28 -1.17
C SER A 185 31.61 -14.38 -1.51
N PHE A 186 30.37 -14.89 -1.45
CA PHE A 186 29.19 -14.12 -1.77
C PHE A 186 28.95 -13.01 -0.73
N ASP A 187 28.80 -11.78 -1.22
CA ASP A 187 28.57 -10.62 -0.39
C ASP A 187 27.45 -9.76 -1.01
N ALA A 188 26.23 -9.92 -0.46
CA ALA A 188 25.05 -9.19 -0.89
C ALA A 188 25.19 -7.67 -0.69
N GLU A 189 25.92 -7.24 0.35
CA GLU A 189 26.11 -5.83 0.65
C GLU A 189 27.09 -5.19 -0.34
N ALA A 190 28.17 -5.89 -0.70
CA ALA A 190 29.08 -5.44 -1.76
C ALA A 190 28.35 -5.31 -3.11
N LEU A 191 27.47 -6.26 -3.46
CA LEU A 191 26.66 -6.19 -4.68
C LEU A 191 25.64 -5.04 -4.61
N TYR A 192 24.93 -4.91 -3.49
CA TYR A 192 24.00 -3.80 -3.25
C TYR A 192 24.69 -2.45 -3.42
N ASN A 193 25.90 -2.29 -2.85
CA ASN A 193 26.64 -1.04 -2.89
C ASN A 193 27.09 -0.62 -4.30
N ARG A 194 27.22 -1.57 -5.24
CA ARG A 194 27.53 -1.32 -6.66
C ARG A 194 26.33 -0.91 -7.49
N LEU A 195 25.11 -1.12 -6.99
CA LEU A 195 23.90 -0.72 -7.70
C LEU A 195 23.82 0.80 -7.85
N ASP A 196 23.29 1.23 -8.99
CA ASP A 196 22.87 2.61 -9.16
C ASP A 196 21.71 2.95 -8.19
N PRO A 197 21.45 4.24 -7.89
CA PRO A 197 20.48 4.63 -6.86
C PRO A 197 19.07 4.05 -7.07
N VAL A 198 18.69 3.80 -8.32
CA VAL A 198 17.39 3.21 -8.71
C VAL A 198 17.32 1.77 -8.23
N ARG A 199 18.30 0.98 -8.66
CA ARG A 199 18.38 -0.44 -8.29
C ARG A 199 18.58 -0.63 -6.79
N LYS A 200 19.29 0.28 -6.12
CA LYS A 200 19.35 0.31 -4.65
C LYS A 200 17.97 0.49 -4.03
N ALA A 201 17.21 1.51 -4.44
CA ALA A 201 15.87 1.76 -3.90
C ALA A 201 14.93 0.56 -4.10
N MET A 202 15.06 -0.14 -5.23
CA MET A 202 14.26 -1.34 -5.50
C MET A 202 14.72 -2.55 -4.70
N ALA A 203 16.03 -2.74 -4.56
CA ALA A 203 16.60 -3.77 -3.71
C ALA A 203 16.55 -3.42 -2.21
N THR A 204 15.84 -2.36 -1.82
CA THR A 204 15.63 -1.99 -0.41
C THR A 204 14.25 -2.42 0.02
N VAL A 205 14.19 -3.17 1.11
CA VAL A 205 12.95 -3.47 1.84
C VAL A 205 12.77 -2.42 2.93
N THR A 206 11.60 -1.80 2.99
CA THR A 206 11.28 -0.72 3.93
C THR A 206 10.12 -1.07 4.86
N SER A 207 9.51 -2.23 4.68
CA SER A 207 8.34 -2.67 5.41
C SER A 207 8.42 -4.14 5.81
N ASN A 208 7.66 -4.47 6.85
CA ASN A 208 7.38 -5.83 7.28
C ASN A 208 5.87 -6.09 7.11
N PRO A 209 5.47 -7.06 6.30
CA PRO A 209 4.11 -7.57 6.32
C PRO A 209 3.78 -8.14 7.69
N ILE A 210 2.63 -7.74 8.23
CA ILE A 210 2.07 -8.24 9.49
C ILE A 210 0.64 -8.72 9.23
N ASP A 211 0.17 -9.71 9.97
CA ASP A 211 -1.22 -10.14 9.81
C ASP A 211 -2.20 -9.02 10.19
N ARG A 212 -3.43 -9.11 9.67
CA ARG A 212 -4.47 -8.10 9.86
C ARG A 212 -4.79 -7.86 11.35
N SER A 213 -4.78 -8.91 12.17
CA SER A 213 -5.10 -8.78 13.60
C SER A 213 -4.03 -7.96 14.31
N ASN A 214 -2.74 -8.25 14.05
CA ASN A 214 -1.63 -7.46 14.55
C ASN A 214 -1.65 -6.02 14.03
N PHE A 215 -2.02 -5.81 12.77
CA PHE A 215 -2.19 -4.47 12.21
C PHE A 215 -3.29 -3.66 12.92
N ILE A 216 -4.44 -4.27 13.20
CA ILE A 216 -5.54 -3.65 13.96
C ILE A 216 -5.14 -3.38 15.40
N ASN A 217 -4.44 -4.31 16.05
CA ASN A 217 -3.96 -4.11 17.41
C ASN A 217 -2.97 -2.92 17.48
N LYS A 218 -2.02 -2.86 16.55
CA LYS A 218 -1.03 -1.76 16.47
C LYS A 218 -1.64 -0.42 16.08
N SER A 219 -2.77 -0.42 15.38
CA SER A 219 -3.47 0.83 15.07
C SER A 219 -4.10 1.48 16.29
N ASN A 220 -4.12 0.81 17.45
CA ASN A 220 -4.86 1.25 18.64
C ASN A 220 -6.34 1.48 18.30
N SER A 221 -6.91 0.68 17.40
CA SER A 221 -8.34 0.70 17.15
C SER A 221 -9.06 0.06 18.33
N GLU A 222 -9.80 0.85 19.10
CA GLU A 222 -10.73 0.34 20.11
C GLU A 222 -11.95 -0.37 19.49
N LEU A 223 -12.14 -0.21 18.17
CA LEU A 223 -13.24 -0.82 17.44
C LEU A 223 -12.88 -2.23 17.00
N THR A 224 -13.67 -3.21 17.46
CA THR A 224 -13.70 -4.57 16.93
C THR A 224 -14.23 -4.57 15.49
N PHE A 225 -13.99 -5.67 14.76
CA PHE A 225 -14.51 -5.81 13.40
C PHE A 225 -16.04 -5.67 13.32
N GLY A 226 -16.78 -6.24 14.29
CA GLY A 226 -18.23 -6.10 14.36
C GLY A 226 -18.68 -4.65 14.53
N GLN A 227 -18.00 -3.88 15.39
CA GLN A 227 -18.28 -2.46 15.58
C GLN A 227 -17.90 -1.62 14.34
N LEU A 228 -16.86 -2.00 13.60
CA LEU A 228 -16.53 -1.37 12.33
C LEU A 228 -17.61 -1.59 11.28
N LEU A 229 -18.15 -2.81 11.20
CA LEU A 229 -19.23 -3.15 10.28
C LEU A 229 -20.52 -2.41 10.66
N GLU A 230 -20.90 -2.40 11.93
CA GLU A 230 -22.08 -1.67 12.42
C GLU A 230 -21.96 -0.16 12.13
N LYS A 231 -20.77 0.40 12.36
CA LYS A 231 -20.48 1.81 12.04
C LYS A 231 -20.56 2.09 10.55
N ALA A 232 -20.05 1.17 9.71
CA ALA A 232 -20.16 1.25 8.25
C ALA A 232 -21.63 1.25 7.82
N GLU A 233 -22.42 0.28 8.29
CA GLU A 233 -23.85 0.15 7.97
C GLU A 233 -24.65 1.37 8.44
N THR A 234 -24.35 1.88 9.62
CA THR A 234 -25.01 3.07 10.18
C THR A 234 -24.70 4.30 9.32
N LEU A 235 -23.43 4.54 9.00
CA LEU A 235 -23.03 5.63 8.11
C LEU A 235 -23.70 5.51 6.73
N GLU A 236 -23.71 4.33 6.13
CA GLU A 236 -24.34 4.10 4.82
C GLU A 236 -25.86 4.30 4.85
N LYS A 237 -26.56 3.85 5.90
CA LYS A 237 -28.00 4.07 6.09
C LYS A 237 -28.35 5.55 6.28
N THR A 238 -27.57 6.28 7.08
CA THR A 238 -27.80 7.72 7.30
C THR A 238 -27.65 8.52 6.01
N ILE A 239 -26.72 8.13 5.14
CA ILE A 239 -26.55 8.77 3.83
C ILE A 239 -27.75 8.48 2.91
N ALA A 240 -28.24 7.24 2.89
CA ALA A 240 -29.36 6.83 2.03
C ALA A 240 -30.70 7.50 2.39
N ILE A 241 -30.87 7.97 3.62
CA ILE A 241 -32.08 8.68 4.08
C ILE A 241 -32.05 10.17 3.70
N ASN A 242 -30.86 10.74 3.49
CA ASN A 242 -30.66 12.17 3.22
C ASN A 242 -30.54 12.50 1.71
N HIS A 243 -30.80 11.54 0.83
CA HIS A 243 -30.83 11.66 -0.63
C HIS A 243 -32.15 11.12 -1.19
#